data_AF-A0A497L5U2-F1
#
_entry.id   AF-A0A497L5U2-F1
#
_cell.length_a   1.000
_cell.length_b   1.000
_cell.length_c   1.000
_cell.angle_alpha   90.00
_cell.angle_beta   90.00
_cell.angle_gamma   90.00
#
_symmetry.space_group_name_H-M   'P 1'
#
loop_
_entity.id
_entity.type
_entity.pdbx_description
1 polymer ?
#
loop_
_entity_poly.entity_id
_entity_poly.type
_entity_poly.pdbx_seq_one_letter_code
_entity_poly.pdbx_strand_id
1 'polypeptide(L)' 'MTGSWMMGPWTMGGGWWMALVWIGFWALVIVGAYLLISGYMTPRGRGYDRALEIAKERFARGEITLEEFERIKKKLS' A
#
# COMPACT_ATOMS: atom_id res chain seq x y z
N MET A 1 31.54 -23.49 -38.47
CA MET A 1 30.59 -24.51 -37.95
C MET A 1 29.43 -23.75 -37.33
N THR A 2 28.45 -23.43 -38.18
CA THR A 2 27.30 -22.60 -37.82
C THR A 2 26.21 -23.44 -37.19
N GLY A 3 25.73 -22.96 -36.04
CA GLY A 3 24.34 -23.01 -35.58
C GLY A 3 23.64 -24.36 -35.58
N SER A 4 23.43 -24.92 -34.39
CA SER A 4 22.45 -25.99 -34.21
C SER A 4 22.20 -26.27 -32.72
N TRP A 5 21.15 -25.65 -32.19
CA TRP A 5 20.23 -26.31 -31.25
C TRP A 5 20.76 -26.71 -29.87
N MET A 6 21.12 -25.72 -29.05
CA MET A 6 20.98 -25.83 -27.57
C MET A 6 19.61 -25.28 -27.13
N MET A 7 18.55 -25.66 -27.83
CA MET A 7 17.18 -25.49 -27.37
C MET A 7 16.66 -26.90 -27.15
N GLY A 8 16.98 -27.44 -25.96
CA GLY A 8 16.57 -28.78 -25.58
C GLY A 8 15.04 -28.94 -25.59
N PRO A 9 14.52 -30.18 -25.58
CA PRO A 9 13.09 -30.50 -25.78
C PRO A 9 12.11 -29.94 -24.72
N TRP A 10 12.59 -29.10 -23.81
CA TRP A 10 11.86 -28.51 -22.70
C TRP A 10 10.95 -27.34 -23.10
N THR A 11 11.03 -26.87 -24.34
CA THR A 11 10.29 -25.69 -24.83
C THR A 11 8.90 -25.99 -25.42
N MET A 12 8.53 -27.26 -25.68
CA MET A 12 7.41 -27.55 -26.57
C MET A 12 6.09 -28.01 -25.92
N GLY A 13 5.98 -28.07 -24.58
CA GLY A 13 4.70 -28.51 -23.97
C GLY A 13 4.48 -28.22 -22.49
N GLY A 14 5.54 -28.21 -21.67
CA GLY A 14 5.44 -27.91 -20.23
C GLY A 14 5.86 -26.49 -19.84
N GLY A 15 6.59 -25.79 -20.71
CA GLY A 15 7.17 -24.47 -20.38
C GLY A 15 6.14 -23.35 -20.25
N TRP A 16 5.07 -23.37 -21.06
CA TRP A 16 4.04 -22.31 -21.02
C TRP A 16 3.17 -22.40 -19.77
N TRP A 17 2.78 -23.62 -19.36
CA TRP A 17 2.07 -23.84 -18.11
C TRP A 17 2.91 -23.45 -16.89
N MET A 18 4.20 -23.83 -16.88
CA MET A 18 5.12 -23.45 -15.82
C MET A 18 5.30 -21.92 -15.77
N ALA A 19 5.38 -21.25 -16.92
CA ALA A 19 5.47 -19.79 -17.01
C ALA A 19 4.21 -19.11 -16.45
N LEU A 20 3.02 -19.61 -16.75
CA LEU A 20 1.76 -19.08 -16.21
C LEU A 20 1.68 -19.22 -14.69
N VAL A 21 2.05 -20.39 -14.15
CA VAL A 21 2.11 -20.60 -12.70
C VAL A 21 3.11 -19.65 -12.04
N TRP A 22 4.26 -19.42 -12.68
CA TRP A 22 5.28 -18.51 -12.17
C TRP A 22 4.85 -17.05 -12.19
N ILE A 23 4.19 -16.61 -13.27
CA ILE A 23 3.60 -15.26 -13.37
C ILE A 23 2.49 -15.09 -12.31
N GLY A 24 1.64 -16.10 -12.14
CA GLY A 24 0.58 -16.10 -11.12
C GLY A 24 1.16 -16.01 -9.70
N PHE A 25 2.25 -16.71 -9.41
CA PHE A 25 2.96 -16.63 -8.14
C PHE A 25 3.45 -15.21 -7.86
N TRP A 26 4.13 -14.57 -8.81
CA TRP A 26 4.58 -13.18 -8.67
C TRP A 26 3.42 -12.19 -8.52
N ALA A 27 2.34 -12.38 -9.28
CA ALA A 27 1.14 -11.57 -9.14
C ALA A 27 0.53 -11.68 -7.73
N LEU A 28 0.48 -12.88 -7.16
CA LEU A 28 -0.02 -13.12 -5.81
C LEU A 28 0.91 -12.52 -4.74
N VAL A 29 2.23 -12.59 -4.93
CA VAL A 29 3.20 -11.91 -4.06
C VAL A 29 3.01 -10.39 -4.09
N ILE A 30 2.84 -9.80 -5.27
CA ILE A 30 2.61 -8.36 -5.43
C ILE A 30 1.28 -7.96 -4.79
N VAL A 31 0.20 -8.70 -5.03
CA VAL A 31 -1.11 -8.43 -4.43
C VAL A 31 -1.05 -8.60 -2.91
N GLY A 32 -0.39 -9.64 -2.39
CA GLY A 32 -0.20 -9.85 -0.96
C GLY A 32 0.60 -8.73 -0.31
N ALA A 33 1.70 -8.30 -0.93
CA ALA A 33 2.50 -7.17 -0.47
C ALA A 33 1.70 -5.85 -0.54
N TYR A 34 0.97 -5.62 -1.62
CA TYR A 34 0.08 -4.47 -1.77
C TYR A 34 -1.00 -4.46 -0.70
N LEU A 35 -1.64 -5.59 -0.42
CA LEU A 35 -2.66 -5.71 0.61
C LEU A 35 -2.10 -5.50 2.01
N LEU A 36 -0.92 -6.06 2.32
CA LEU A 36 -0.19 -5.79 3.56
C LEU A 36 0.07 -4.29 3.71
N ILE A 37 0.70 -3.66 2.72
CA ILE A 37 1.00 -2.23 2.74
C ILE A 37 -0.28 -1.38 2.80
N SER A 38 -1.35 -1.76 2.07
CA SER A 38 -2.64 -1.07 2.08
C SER A 38 -3.42 -1.25 3.38
N GLY A 39 -3.21 -2.36 4.09
CA GLY A 39 -3.77 -2.62 5.41
C GLY A 39 -3.12 -1.74 6.47
N TYR A 40 -1.79 -1.55 6.37
CA TYR A 40 -1.05 -0.59 7.20
C TYR A 40 -1.27 0.86 6.77
N MET A 41 -1.55 1.10 5.49
CA MET A 41 -1.91 2.40 4.92
C MET A 41 -3.42 2.63 4.83
N THR A 42 -4.25 1.84 5.52
CA THR A 42 -5.57 2.32 5.96
C THR A 42 -5.27 3.09 7.22
N PRO A 43 -5.04 4.41 7.10
CA PRO A 43 -4.66 5.18 8.24
C PRO A 43 -6.01 5.49 8.86
N ARG A 44 -6.47 4.59 9.74
CA ARG A 44 -7.49 4.95 10.73
C ARG A 44 -7.09 6.27 11.46
N GLY A 45 -5.81 6.66 11.36
CA GLY A 45 -5.27 7.96 11.75
C GLY A 45 -5.19 9.09 10.69
N ARG A 46 -5.38 8.93 9.36
CA ARG A 46 -5.13 10.08 8.43
C ARG A 46 -6.19 11.16 8.53
N GLY A 47 -7.44 10.76 8.77
CA GLY A 47 -8.51 11.73 9.03
C GLY A 47 -8.34 12.36 10.40
N TYR A 48 -7.94 11.57 11.40
CA TYR A 48 -7.73 11.99 12.77
C TYR A 48 -6.54 12.95 12.91
N ASP A 49 -5.34 12.56 12.45
CA ASP A 49 -4.14 13.40 12.46
C ASP A 49 -4.34 14.68 11.66
N ARG A 50 -5.00 14.59 10.49
CA ARG A 50 -5.27 15.79 9.68
C ARG A 50 -6.26 16.72 10.36
N ALA A 51 -7.29 16.20 11.02
CA ALA A 51 -8.23 17.02 11.80
C ALA A 51 -7.55 17.67 13.01
N LEU A 52 -6.63 16.95 13.66
CA LEU A 52 -5.86 17.44 14.80
C LEU A 52 -4.81 18.49 14.38
N GLU A 53 -4.14 18.30 13.24
CA GLU A 53 -3.27 19.29 12.62
C GLU A 53 -4.03 20.57 12.26
N ILE A 54 -5.19 20.45 11.62
CA ILE A 54 -6.03 21.61 11.28
C ILE A 54 -6.49 22.35 12.54
N ALA A 55 -6.90 21.63 13.58
CA ALA A 55 -7.30 22.25 14.86
C ALA A 55 -6.13 22.99 15.53
N LYS A 56 -4.92 22.39 15.52
CA LYS A 56 -3.71 23.00 16.08
C LYS A 56 -3.30 24.26 15.32
N GLU A 57 -3.40 24.25 14.00
CA GLU A 57 -3.09 25.39 13.15
C GLU A 57 -4.04 26.57 13.43
N ARG A 58 -5.35 26.31 13.58
CA ARG A 58 -6.34 27.34 13.92
C ARG A 58 -6.16 27.91 15.32
N PHE A 59 -5.77 27.06 16.28
CA PHE A 59 -5.43 27.52 17.63
C PHE A 59 -4.22 28.45 17.62
N ALA A 60 -3.17 28.11 16.85
CA ALA A 60 -1.99 28.96 16.70
C ALA A 60 -2.29 30.30 16.00
N ARG A 61 -3.26 30.31 15.07
CA ARG A 61 -3.78 31.54 14.44
C ARG A 61 -4.69 32.35 15.36
N GLY A 62 -5.11 31.81 16.50
CA GLY A 62 -6.06 32.44 17.42
C GLY A 62 -7.50 32.42 16.93
N GLU A 63 -7.82 31.59 15.92
CA GLU A 63 -9.18 31.47 15.35
C GLU A 63 -10.11 30.63 16.24
N ILE A 64 -9.55 29.83 17.16
CA ILE A 64 -10.28 29.01 18.13
C ILE A 64 -9.69 29.17 19.52
N THR A 65 -10.51 29.04 20.55
CA THR A 65 -10.03 29.13 21.95
C THR A 65 -9.41 27.81 22.42
N LEU A 66 -8.70 27.85 23.55
CA LEU A 66 -8.14 26.66 24.18
C LEU A 66 -9.25 25.64 24.54
N GLU A 67 -10.41 26.10 24.99
CA GLU A 67 -11.52 25.20 25.33
C GLU A 67 -12.07 24.49 24.08
N GLU A 68 -12.14 25.17 22.94
CA GLU A 68 -12.58 24.59 21.67
C GLU A 68 -11.57 23.57 21.15
N PHE A 69 -10.27 23.89 21.23
CA PHE A 69 -9.19 22.95 20.88
C PHE A 69 -9.23 21.69 21.76
N GLU A 70 -9.39 21.84 23.07
CA GLU A 70 -9.47 20.70 23.98
C GLU A 70 -10.70 19.82 23.73
N ARG A 71 -11.86 20.42 23.43
CA ARG A 71 -13.06 19.67 23.06
C ARG A 71 -12.86 18.87 21.77
N ILE A 72 -12.21 19.44 20.77
CA ILE A 72 -11.91 18.78 19.50
C ILE A 72 -10.94 17.62 19.73
N LYS A 73 -9.85 17.86 20.46
CA LYS A 73 -8.85 16.84 20.82
C LYS A 73 -9.49 15.67 21.60
N LYS A 74 -10.38 15.96 22.56
CA LYS A 74 -11.05 14.94 23.37
C LYS A 74 -12.12 14.14 22.61
N LYS A 75 -12.75 14.73 21.59
CA LYS A 75 -13.72 14.05 20.72
C LYS A 75 -13.08 13.19 19.65
N LEU A 76 -11.90 13.59 19.20
CA LEU A 76 -11.17 12.89 18.17
C LEU A 76 -10.38 11.71 18.82
N SER A 77 -9.93 11.85 20.08
CA SER A 77 -9.15 10.85 20.83
C SER A 77 -9.86 9.52 21.07
#